data_AF-A0AAP4Q104-F1
#
_entry.id   AF-A0AAP4Q104-F1
#
_cell.length_a   1.000
_cell.length_b   1.000
_cell.length_c   1.000
_cell.angle_alpha   90.00
_cell.angle_beta   90.00
_cell.angle_gamma   90.00
#
_symmetry.space_group_name_H-M   'P 1'
#
loop_
_entity.id
_entity.type
_entity.pdbx_description
1 polymer ?
#
loop_
_entity_poly.entity_id
_entity_poly.type
_entity_poly.pdbx_seq_one_letter_code
_entity_poly.pdbx_strand_id
1 'polypeptide(L)'
;MSRKMTQYSAEFKTKIVLEVLKGDKTINEIASEYNIIPKNIQNWKNIFLANAVVAMEPAKAVKEYKDEIEKLKAKNDEYAKIVGKLTVENNWMSGKLKSLDSKKRQAIVEFKLSDISITRQSELLGIARSGLYYSSKINEDEIAIKQHIQTIYNEIPAYIGVFGQECRSSTGHFCNEIF
;
A
#
# COMPACT_ATOMS: atom_id res chain seq x y z
N MET A 1 -28.88 -19.99 6.36
CA MET A 1 -29.73 -19.13 5.49
C MET A 1 -29.82 -17.74 6.10
N SER A 2 -29.26 -16.72 5.44
CA SER A 2 -29.38 -15.33 5.89
C SER A 2 -30.83 -14.86 5.73
N ARG A 3 -31.51 -14.48 6.82
CA ARG A 3 -32.86 -13.91 6.74
C ARG A 3 -32.75 -12.53 6.09
N LYS A 4 -33.37 -12.35 4.91
CA LYS A 4 -33.51 -11.02 4.31
C LYS A 4 -34.29 -10.13 5.28
N MET A 5 -33.68 -9.01 5.70
CA MET A 5 -34.37 -7.98 6.48
C MET A 5 -35.49 -7.37 5.64
N THR A 6 -36.66 -7.23 6.25
CA THR A 6 -37.75 -6.45 5.67
C THR A 6 -37.35 -4.97 5.64
N GLN A 7 -37.35 -4.38 4.46
CA GLN A 7 -37.10 -2.95 4.28
C GLN A 7 -38.44 -2.22 4.16
N TYR A 8 -38.59 -1.13 4.91
CA TYR A 8 -39.77 -0.27 4.89
C TYR A 8 -39.38 1.11 4.36
N SER A 9 -40.23 1.69 3.51
CA SER A 9 -40.01 3.04 2.97
C SER A 9 -40.07 4.10 4.07
N ALA A 10 -39.41 5.24 3.87
CA ALA A 10 -39.40 6.35 4.83
C ALA A 10 -40.82 6.88 5.07
N GLU A 11 -41.60 7.06 4.00
CA GLU A 11 -43.00 7.52 4.04
C GLU A 11 -43.89 6.60 4.90
N PHE A 12 -43.70 5.29 4.76
CA PHE A 12 -44.45 4.31 5.53
C PHE A 12 -44.09 4.37 7.03
N LYS A 13 -42.80 4.46 7.35
CA LYS A 13 -42.35 4.65 8.74
C LYS A 13 -42.90 5.94 9.34
N THR A 14 -42.88 7.04 8.61
CA THR A 14 -43.41 8.32 9.09
C THR A 14 -44.92 8.26 9.31
N LYS A 15 -45.67 7.63 8.40
CA LYS A 15 -47.13 7.46 8.56
C LYS A 15 -47.47 6.70 9.85
N ILE A 16 -46.78 5.59 10.10
CA ILE A 16 -46.96 4.78 11.31
C ILE A 16 -46.58 5.56 12.57
N VAL A 17 -45.45 6.27 12.56
CA VAL A 17 -45.03 7.06 13.71
C VAL A 17 -46.03 8.18 14.01
N LEU A 18 -46.60 8.83 12.99
CA LEU A 18 -47.65 9.83 13.17
C LEU A 18 -48.92 9.22 13.76
N GLU A 19 -49.33 8.02 13.33
CA GLU A 19 -50.46 7.29 13.90
C GLU A 19 -50.22 6.92 15.39
N VAL A 20 -48.99 6.51 15.73
CA VAL A 20 -48.58 6.26 17.12
C VAL A 20 -48.57 7.53 17.97
N LEU A 21 -48.19 8.67 17.40
CA LEU A 21 -48.16 9.96 18.12
C LEU A 21 -49.55 10.59 18.31
N LYS A 22 -50.51 10.29 17.42
CA LYS A 22 -51.92 10.70 17.59
C LYS A 22 -52.58 10.02 18.79
N GLY A 23 -52.18 8.80 19.11
CA GLY A 23 -52.65 8.06 20.30
C GLY A 23 -53.98 7.31 20.12
N ASP A 24 -54.55 7.30 18.91
CA ASP A 24 -55.83 6.64 18.61
C ASP A 24 -55.76 5.10 18.72
N LYS A 25 -54.56 4.53 18.49
CA LYS A 25 -54.29 3.09 18.57
C LYS A 25 -53.00 2.84 19.35
N THR A 26 -52.96 1.76 20.10
CA THR A 26 -51.76 1.31 20.82
C THR A 26 -50.69 0.77 19.86
N ILE A 27 -49.43 0.77 20.29
CA ILE A 27 -48.31 0.23 19.50
C ILE A 27 -48.58 -1.23 19.10
N ASN A 28 -49.24 -2.02 19.95
CA ASN A 28 -49.53 -3.43 19.70
C ASN A 28 -50.67 -3.64 18.69
N GLU A 29 -51.66 -2.73 18.66
CA GLU A 29 -52.73 -2.76 17.66
C GLU A 29 -52.20 -2.38 16.28
N ILE A 30 -51.38 -1.32 16.19
CA ILE A 30 -50.72 -0.89 14.94
C ILE A 30 -49.74 -1.97 14.45
N ALA A 31 -48.99 -2.59 15.37
CA ALA A 31 -48.12 -3.73 15.06
C ALA A 31 -48.91 -4.90 14.46
N SER A 32 -50.08 -5.20 15.00
CA SER A 32 -50.95 -6.27 14.50
C SER A 32 -51.57 -5.93 13.14
N GLU A 33 -52.03 -4.70 12.96
CA GLU A 33 -52.68 -4.23 11.72
C GLU A 33 -51.73 -4.21 10.52
N TYR A 34 -50.51 -3.74 10.72
CA TYR A 34 -49.51 -3.65 9.65
C TYR A 34 -48.52 -4.84 9.64
N ASN A 35 -48.71 -5.82 10.53
CA ASN A 35 -47.83 -6.99 10.71
C ASN A 35 -46.35 -6.61 10.91
N ILE A 36 -46.09 -5.70 11.86
CA ILE A 36 -44.77 -5.16 12.18
C ILE A 36 -44.42 -5.51 13.61
N ILE A 37 -43.15 -5.83 13.85
CA ILE A 37 -42.65 -6.06 15.21
C ILE A 37 -42.77 -4.76 16.02
N PRO A 38 -43.43 -4.74 17.20
CA PRO A 38 -43.62 -3.53 18.03
C PRO A 38 -42.32 -2.76 18.33
N LYS A 39 -41.21 -3.49 18.50
CA LYS A 39 -39.88 -2.91 18.72
C LYS A 39 -39.41 -2.02 17.56
N ASN A 40 -39.76 -2.35 16.32
CA ASN A 40 -39.41 -1.53 15.16
C ASN A 40 -40.18 -0.21 15.18
N ILE A 41 -41.45 -0.23 15.57
CA ILE A 41 -42.29 0.96 15.70
C ILE A 41 -41.73 1.89 16.79
N GLN A 42 -41.35 1.35 17.94
CA GLN A 42 -40.68 2.11 19.01
C GLN A 42 -39.37 2.74 18.52
N ASN A 43 -38.55 1.96 17.79
CA ASN A 43 -37.30 2.48 17.24
C ASN A 43 -37.55 3.62 16.23
N TRP A 44 -38.55 3.48 15.35
CA TRP A 44 -38.91 4.54 14.41
C TRP A 44 -39.43 5.79 15.11
N LYS A 45 -40.23 5.64 16.17
CA LYS A 45 -40.67 6.77 17.00
C LYS A 45 -39.48 7.50 17.60
N ASN A 46 -38.51 6.78 18.17
CA ASN A 46 -37.30 7.38 18.74
C ASN A 46 -36.47 8.12 17.69
N ILE A 47 -36.27 7.51 16.51
CA ILE A 47 -35.56 8.12 15.39
C ILE A 47 -36.28 9.39 14.91
N PHE A 48 -37.61 9.35 14.80
CA PHE A 48 -38.40 10.50 14.38
C PHE A 48 -38.29 11.66 15.38
N LEU A 49 -38.43 11.38 16.68
CA LEU A 49 -38.30 12.40 17.73
C LEU A 49 -36.88 13.00 17.79
N ALA A 50 -35.85 12.17 17.63
CA ALA A 50 -34.45 12.64 17.60
C ALA A 50 -34.19 13.57 16.40
N ASN A 51 -34.75 13.25 15.24
CA ASN A 51 -34.60 14.07 14.03
C ASN A 51 -35.60 15.22 13.95
N ALA A 52 -36.66 15.25 14.77
CA ALA A 52 -37.65 16.32 14.77
C ALA A 52 -37.02 17.68 15.11
N VAL A 53 -36.05 17.69 16.04
CA VAL A 53 -35.29 18.90 16.40
C VAL A 53 -34.51 19.42 15.19
N VAL A 54 -33.85 18.53 14.45
CA VAL A 54 -33.11 18.86 13.22
C VAL A 54 -34.04 19.36 12.12
N ALA A 55 -35.24 18.78 12.01
CA ALA A 55 -36.25 19.19 11.04
C ALA A 55 -36.89 20.56 11.35
N MET A 56 -36.91 20.99 12.62
CA MET A 56 -37.42 22.29 13.03
C MET A 56 -36.41 23.43 12.77
N GLU A 57 -35.11 23.17 12.82
CA GLU A 57 -34.06 24.14 12.47
C GLU A 57 -33.21 23.67 11.27
N PRO A 58 -33.81 23.48 10.08
CA PRO A 58 -33.10 22.91 8.93
C PRO A 58 -31.95 23.80 8.48
N ALA A 59 -32.10 25.13 8.60
CA ALA A 59 -31.07 26.09 8.23
C ALA A 59 -29.80 25.97 9.10
N LYS A 60 -29.96 25.67 10.40
CA LYS A 60 -28.85 25.52 11.34
C LYS A 60 -28.11 24.21 11.10
N ALA A 61 -28.84 23.11 10.95
CA ALA A 61 -28.27 21.81 10.63
C ALA A 61 -27.51 21.83 9.29
N VAL A 62 -28.10 22.43 8.25
CA VAL A 62 -27.44 22.57 6.95
C VAL A 62 -26.16 23.41 7.05
N LYS A 63 -26.15 24.47 7.88
CA LYS A 63 -24.96 25.29 8.09
C LYS A 63 -23.86 24.51 8.81
N GLU A 64 -24.18 23.82 9.91
CA GLU A 64 -23.22 23.00 10.65
C GLU A 64 -22.61 21.90 9.76
N TYR A 65 -23.42 21.20 8.98
CA TYR A 65 -22.92 20.21 8.03
C TYR A 65 -22.05 20.82 6.94
N LYS A 66 -22.40 22.00 6.41
CA LYS A 66 -21.56 22.70 5.42
C LYS A 66 -20.22 23.09 6.01
N ASP A 67 -20.21 23.68 7.21
CA ASP A 67 -18.98 24.09 7.90
C ASP A 67 -18.09 22.86 8.19
N GLU A 68 -18.67 21.72 8.58
CA GLU A 68 -17.93 20.48 8.78
C GLU A 68 -17.36 19.91 7.48
N ILE A 69 -18.15 19.92 6.39
CA ILE A 69 -17.69 19.49 5.07
C ILE A 69 -16.54 20.38 4.58
N GLU A 70 -16.62 21.69 4.77
CA GLU A 70 -15.55 22.63 4.40
C GLU A 70 -14.27 22.37 5.21
N LYS A 71 -14.39 22.14 6.53
CA LYS A 71 -13.25 21.76 7.38
C LYS A 71 -12.61 20.45 6.94
N LEU A 72 -13.42 19.44 6.62
CA LEU A 72 -12.93 18.14 6.15
C LEU A 72 -12.26 18.26 4.78
N LYS A 73 -12.81 19.08 3.87
CA LYS A 73 -12.18 19.38 2.58
C LYS A 73 -10.83 20.07 2.75
N ALA A 74 -10.76 21.11 3.59
CA ALA A 74 -9.51 21.82 3.86
C ALA A 74 -8.42 20.89 4.41
N LYS A 75 -8.76 20.00 5.35
CA LYS A 75 -7.84 18.98 5.88
C LYS A 75 -7.41 17.99 4.80
N ASN A 76 -8.34 17.55 3.96
CA ASN A 76 -8.02 16.63 2.86
C ASN A 76 -7.06 17.27 1.85
N ASP A 77 -7.27 18.54 1.50
CA ASP A 77 -6.38 19.30 0.62
C ASP A 77 -4.99 19.47 1.23
N GLU A 78 -4.91 19.72 2.55
CA GLU A 78 -3.65 19.76 3.29
C GLU A 78 -2.93 18.41 3.27
N TYR A 79 -3.63 17.32 3.57
CA TYR A 79 -3.06 15.97 3.50
C TYR A 79 -2.62 15.61 2.09
N ALA A 80 -3.39 15.98 1.05
CA ALA A 80 -3.02 15.75 -0.34
C ALA A 80 -1.73 16.48 -0.71
N LYS A 81 -1.54 17.72 -0.24
CA LYS A 81 -0.27 18.46 -0.43
C LYS A 81 0.90 17.78 0.26
N ILE A 82 0.72 17.35 1.52
CA ILE A 82 1.77 16.68 2.30
C ILE A 82 2.15 15.35 1.64
N VAL A 83 1.15 14.52 1.29
CA VAL A 83 1.37 13.24 0.59
C VAL A 83 2.04 13.46 -0.75
N GLY A 84 1.64 14.48 -1.51
CA GLY A 84 2.31 14.84 -2.77
C GLY A 84 3.79 15.16 -2.58
N LYS A 85 4.12 16.02 -1.61
CA LYS A 85 5.51 16.36 -1.26
C LYS A 85 6.31 15.11 -0.84
N LEU A 86 5.77 14.33 0.11
CA LEU A 86 6.39 13.09 0.58
C LEU A 86 6.60 12.08 -0.55
N THR A 87 5.67 11.98 -1.51
CA THR A 87 5.79 11.07 -2.65
C THR A 87 6.97 11.46 -3.55
N VAL A 88 7.10 12.76 -3.86
CA VAL A 88 8.22 13.26 -4.67
C VAL A 88 9.56 13.04 -3.96
N GLU A 89 9.64 13.40 -2.68
CA GLU A 89 10.85 13.21 -1.87
C GLU A 89 11.24 11.73 -1.77
N ASN A 90 10.28 10.85 -1.51
CA ASN A 90 10.50 9.41 -1.41
C ASN A 90 10.93 8.81 -2.77
N ASN A 91 10.31 9.22 -3.88
CA ASN A 91 10.73 8.79 -5.22
C ASN A 91 12.16 9.21 -5.54
N TRP A 92 12.53 10.44 -5.17
CA TRP A 92 13.90 10.92 -5.32
C TRP A 92 14.89 10.11 -4.46
N MET A 93 14.58 9.89 -3.18
CA MET A 93 15.41 9.10 -2.27
C MET A 93 15.56 7.64 -2.76
N SER A 94 14.47 6.99 -3.17
CA SER A 94 14.48 5.64 -3.74
C SER A 94 15.31 5.57 -5.02
N GLY A 95 15.22 6.58 -5.89
CA GLY A 95 16.06 6.70 -7.08
C GLY A 95 17.55 6.76 -6.73
N LYS A 96 17.93 7.57 -5.74
CA LYS A 96 19.32 7.63 -5.23
C LYS A 96 19.75 6.32 -4.59
N LEU A 97 18.89 5.66 -3.83
CA LEU A 97 19.16 4.38 -3.20
C LEU A 97 19.49 3.30 -4.23
N LYS A 98 18.73 3.22 -5.33
CA LYS A 98 18.98 2.28 -6.43
C LYS A 98 20.30 2.51 -7.16
N SER A 99 20.83 3.74 -7.13
CA SER A 99 22.15 4.05 -7.70
C SER A 99 23.32 3.54 -6.85
N LEU A 100 23.06 3.10 -5.61
CA LEU A 100 24.09 2.52 -4.74
C LEU A 100 24.40 1.06 -5.09
N ASP A 101 25.66 0.70 -4.84
CA ASP A 101 26.13 -0.69 -4.98
C ASP A 101 25.29 -1.68 -4.16
N SER A 102 25.17 -2.90 -4.67
CA SER A 102 24.37 -3.98 -4.07
C SER A 102 24.81 -4.29 -2.64
N LYS A 103 26.12 -4.34 -2.38
CA LYS A 103 26.65 -4.65 -1.03
C LYS A 103 26.30 -3.55 -0.02
N LYS A 104 26.34 -2.29 -0.45
CA LYS A 104 25.95 -1.14 0.39
C LYS A 104 24.46 -1.18 0.73
N ARG A 105 23.60 -1.55 -0.22
CA ARG A 105 22.16 -1.70 0.02
C ARG A 105 21.82 -2.87 0.94
N GLN A 106 22.54 -3.99 0.83
CA GLN A 106 22.38 -5.14 1.72
C GLN A 106 22.75 -4.80 3.18
N ALA A 107 23.78 -3.98 3.39
CA ALA A 107 24.22 -3.57 4.72
C ALA A 107 23.22 -2.66 5.47
N ILE A 108 22.26 -2.04 4.76
CA ILE A 108 21.22 -1.18 5.35
C ILE A 108 20.10 -2.02 6.00
N VAL A 109 19.96 -3.30 5.65
CA VAL A 109 18.87 -4.14 6.15
C VAL A 109 18.97 -4.37 7.65
N GLU A 110 17.87 -4.10 8.36
CA GLU A 110 17.76 -4.27 9.80
C GLU A 110 17.07 -5.61 10.11
N PHE A 111 17.85 -6.55 10.66
CA PHE A 111 17.39 -7.92 10.93
C PHE A 111 16.69 -8.10 12.28
N LYS A 112 16.96 -7.24 13.27
CA LYS A 112 16.65 -7.52 14.67
C LYS A 112 15.42 -6.80 15.22
N LEU A 113 15.05 -5.62 14.71
CA LEU A 113 13.90 -4.86 15.17
C LEU A 113 13.51 -3.88 14.06
N SER A 114 12.34 -4.08 13.46
CA SER A 114 11.83 -3.14 12.47
C SER A 114 10.32 -3.27 12.36
N ASP A 115 9.62 -2.15 12.45
CA ASP A 115 8.17 -2.03 12.14
C ASP A 115 7.85 -2.50 10.70
N ILE A 116 8.88 -2.66 9.88
CA ILE A 116 8.85 -3.12 8.50
C ILE A 116 9.51 -4.49 8.39
N SER A 117 8.82 -5.47 7.81
CA SER A 117 9.38 -6.82 7.62
C SER A 117 10.60 -6.82 6.69
N ILE A 118 11.51 -7.79 6.86
CA ILE A 118 12.71 -7.97 5.99
C ILE A 118 12.31 -8.10 4.51
N THR A 119 11.18 -8.74 4.22
CA THR A 119 10.62 -8.82 2.86
C THR A 119 10.34 -7.42 2.31
N ARG A 120 9.64 -6.60 3.09
CA ARG A 120 9.29 -5.25 2.68
C ARG A 120 10.52 -4.35 2.56
N GLN A 121 11.49 -4.48 3.47
CA GLN A 121 12.77 -3.78 3.35
C GLN A 121 13.51 -4.15 2.06
N SER A 122 13.55 -5.45 1.72
CA SER A 122 14.20 -5.93 0.49
C SER A 122 13.55 -5.38 -0.77
N GLU A 123 12.21 -5.29 -0.79
CA GLU A 123 11.44 -4.66 -1.87
C GLU A 123 11.75 -3.17 -2.01
N LEU A 124 11.77 -2.43 -0.89
CA LEU A 124 12.07 -0.99 -0.88
C LEU A 124 13.49 -0.69 -1.36
N LEU A 125 14.45 -1.54 -0.98
CA LEU A 125 15.86 -1.44 -1.38
C LEU A 125 16.11 -1.97 -2.81
N GLY A 126 15.15 -2.68 -3.42
CA GLY A 126 15.30 -3.30 -4.73
C GLY A 126 16.41 -4.34 -4.78
N ILE A 127 16.54 -5.17 -3.73
CA ILE A 127 17.54 -6.23 -3.62
C ILE A 127 16.86 -7.61 -3.56
N ALA A 128 17.52 -8.62 -4.12
CA ALA A 128 17.06 -10.00 -3.98
C ALA A 128 17.27 -10.47 -2.53
N ARG A 129 16.20 -10.95 -1.90
CA ARG A 129 16.23 -11.42 -0.50
C ARG A 129 17.25 -12.53 -0.27
N SER A 130 17.46 -13.42 -1.25
CA SER A 130 18.48 -14.48 -1.16
C SER A 130 19.89 -13.93 -0.97
N GLY A 131 20.19 -12.77 -1.55
CA GLY A 131 21.49 -12.10 -1.43
C GLY A 131 21.81 -11.62 -0.01
N LEU A 132 20.81 -11.45 0.85
CA LEU A 132 21.00 -11.05 2.26
C LEU A 132 21.60 -12.17 3.12
N TYR A 133 21.29 -13.40 2.77
CA TYR A 133 21.73 -14.58 3.51
C TYR A 133 22.90 -15.30 2.82
N TYR A 134 23.28 -14.83 1.63
CA TYR A 134 24.35 -15.41 0.87
C TYR A 134 25.70 -14.88 1.37
N SER A 135 26.52 -15.77 1.93
CA SER A 135 27.94 -15.53 2.12
C SER A 135 28.71 -16.09 0.93
N SER A 136 29.56 -15.27 0.31
CA SER A 136 30.45 -15.76 -0.75
C SER A 136 31.38 -16.81 -0.14
N LYS A 137 31.27 -18.04 -0.63
CA LYS A 137 32.23 -19.10 -0.29
C LYS A 137 33.49 -18.84 -1.10
N ILE A 138 34.59 -18.57 -0.42
CA ILE A 138 35.89 -18.44 -1.04
C ILE A 138 36.46 -19.86 -1.14
N ASN A 139 36.72 -20.33 -2.36
CA ASN A 139 37.39 -21.60 -2.56
C ASN A 139 38.91 -21.36 -2.55
N GLU A 140 39.57 -21.81 -1.49
CA GLU A 140 41.01 -21.65 -1.30
C GLU A 140 41.81 -22.32 -2.42
N ASP A 141 41.35 -23.48 -2.92
CA ASP A 141 41.99 -24.21 -4.01
C ASP A 141 41.96 -23.41 -5.33
N GLU A 142 40.84 -22.76 -5.62
CA GLU A 142 40.69 -21.93 -6.83
C GLU A 142 41.63 -20.71 -6.78
N ILE A 143 41.81 -20.11 -5.60
CA ILE A 143 42.76 -19.01 -5.39
C ILE A 143 44.20 -19.52 -5.56
N ALA A 144 44.53 -20.67 -4.97
CA ALA A 144 45.85 -21.27 -5.09
C ALA A 144 46.20 -21.57 -6.56
N ILE A 145 45.23 -22.10 -7.33
CA ILE A 145 45.39 -22.35 -8.77
C ILE A 145 45.64 -21.03 -9.52
N LYS A 146 44.83 -19.99 -9.28
CA LYS A 146 45.02 -18.67 -9.93
C LYS A 146 46.37 -18.04 -9.60
N GLN A 147 46.80 -18.12 -8.34
CA GLN A 147 48.11 -17.64 -7.91
C GLN A 147 49.23 -18.42 -8.58
N HIS A 148 49.11 -19.74 -8.68
CA HIS A 148 50.10 -20.57 -9.35
C HIS A 148 50.22 -20.26 -10.85
N ILE A 149 49.09 -20.08 -11.54
CA ILE A 149 49.05 -19.64 -12.94
C ILE A 149 49.74 -18.28 -13.10
N GLN A 150 49.50 -17.34 -12.19
CA GLN A 150 50.14 -16.03 -12.20
C GLN A 150 51.66 -16.13 -11.98
N THR A 151 52.11 -17.02 -11.09
CA THR A 151 53.53 -17.29 -10.86
C THR A 151 54.20 -17.83 -12.13
N ILE A 152 53.58 -18.83 -12.79
CA ILE A 152 54.09 -19.38 -14.05
C ILE A 152 54.17 -18.29 -15.14
N TYR A 153 53.15 -17.43 -15.24
CA TYR A 153 53.14 -16.30 -16.18
C TYR A 153 54.30 -15.33 -15.95
N ASN A 154 54.60 -15.02 -14.68
CA ASN A 154 55.70 -14.11 -14.32
C ASN A 154 57.08 -14.75 -14.52
N GLU A 155 57.20 -16.06 -14.30
CA GLU A 155 58.46 -16.81 -14.47
C GLU A 155 58.81 -17.05 -15.94
N ILE A 156 57.80 -17.12 -16.83
CA ILE A 156 57.99 -17.32 -18.27
C ILE A 156 57.21 -16.25 -19.06
N PRO A 157 57.73 -15.00 -19.14
CA PRO A 157 57.04 -13.91 -19.84
C PRO A 157 56.90 -14.14 -21.36
N ALA A 158 57.68 -15.07 -21.92
CA ALA A 158 57.87 -15.23 -23.35
C ALA A 158 56.78 -16.04 -24.08
N TYR A 159 55.92 -16.80 -23.38
CA TYR A 159 55.13 -17.85 -24.04
C TYR A 159 53.65 -17.54 -24.35
N ILE A 160 53.15 -16.33 -24.06
CA ILE A 160 51.79 -15.93 -24.47
C ILE A 160 51.80 -14.50 -25.03
N GLY A 161 52.70 -14.24 -25.98
CA GLY A 161 52.61 -13.10 -26.90
C GLY A 161 51.81 -13.40 -28.18
N VAL A 162 51.27 -14.61 -28.34
CA VAL A 162 50.75 -15.09 -29.65
C VAL A 162 49.24 -15.37 -29.66
N PHE A 163 48.53 -15.30 -28.53
CA PHE A 163 47.08 -15.57 -28.48
C PHE A 163 46.20 -14.41 -27.99
N GLY A 164 46.69 -13.17 -28.05
CA GLY A 164 45.89 -12.01 -27.64
C GLY A 164 46.32 -10.65 -28.19
N GLN A 165 47.16 -10.59 -29.24
CA GLN A 165 47.31 -9.35 -29.99
C GLN A 165 46.21 -9.26 -31.03
N GLU A 166 45.27 -8.36 -30.78
CA GLU A 166 44.57 -7.54 -31.75
C GLU A 166 44.96 -7.83 -33.21
N CYS A 167 44.08 -8.53 -33.93
CA CYS A 167 43.90 -8.28 -35.35
C CYS A 167 43.45 -6.83 -35.53
N ARG A 168 44.39 -5.87 -35.52
CA ARG A 168 44.24 -4.60 -36.23
C ARG A 168 44.71 -4.83 -37.66
N SER A 169 43.85 -5.44 -38.49
CA SER A 169 43.97 -5.23 -39.93
C SER A 169 43.23 -3.94 -40.27
N SER A 170 43.89 -3.08 -41.06
CA SER A 170 43.40 -1.81 -41.57
C SER A 170 42.33 -1.93 -42.67
N THR A 171 41.70 -3.10 -42.81
CA THR A 171 40.72 -3.38 -43.87
C THR A 171 39.55 -4.13 -43.25
N GLY A 172 38.47 -3.39 -42.96
CA GLY A 172 37.33 -3.87 -42.21
C GLY A 172 36.64 -5.08 -42.85
N HIS A 173 36.74 -6.22 -42.19
CA HIS A 173 35.76 -7.30 -42.24
C HIS A 173 35.68 -7.97 -40.86
N PHE A 174 34.46 -7.99 -40.31
CA PHE A 174 34.08 -8.69 -39.09
C PHE A 174 34.25 -10.20 -39.29
N CYS A 175 34.96 -10.88 -38.39
CA CYS A 175 34.82 -12.32 -38.22
C CYS A 175 34.18 -12.60 -36.85
N ASN A 176 33.04 -13.28 -36.93
CA ASN A 176 32.19 -13.74 -35.83
C ASN A 176 32.92 -14.69 -34.87
N GLU A 177 32.44 -14.67 -33.62
CA GLU A 177 32.30 -15.74 -32.62
C GLU A 177 33.34 -16.86 -32.57
N ILE A 178 33.78 -17.23 -31.35
CA ILE A 178 33.39 -18.48 -30.68
C ILE A 178 34.29 -18.70 -29.43
N PHE A 179 33.60 -19.01 -28.32
CA PHE A 179 34.04 -19.39 -26.95
C PHE A 179 34.52 -18.29 -25.99
#